data_AF-A0A930F7Y9-F1
#
_entry.id   AF-A0A930F7Y9-F1
#
_cell.length_a   1.000
_cell.length_b   1.000
_cell.length_c   1.000
_cell.angle_alpha   90.00
_cell.angle_beta   90.00
_cell.angle_gamma   90.00
#
_symmetry.space_group_name_H-M   'P 1'
#
loop_
_entity.id
_entity.type
_entity.pdbx_description
1 polymer ?
#
loop_
_entity_poly.entity_id
_entity_poly.type
_entity_poly.pdbx_seq_one_letter_code
_entity_poly.pdbx_strand_id
1 'polypeptide(L)' 'MLMPNRTKYRRPHRLSYEGKSKAGTKLAFGEYGLVADEGAYVSSNQLEAARIAMTRYMNRGGK' A
#
# COMPACT_ATOMS: atom_id res chain seq x y z
N MET A 1 11.40 -4.72 0.51
CA MET A 1 10.51 -5.00 -0.64
C MET A 1 9.52 -6.08 -0.24
N LEU A 2 8.24 -5.74 -0.17
CA LEU A 2 7.18 -6.70 0.15
C LEU A 2 6.99 -7.66 -1.03
N MET A 3 7.15 -8.95 -0.77
CA MET A 3 6.92 -10.03 -1.73
C MET A 3 6.38 -11.26 -0.97
N PRO A 4 5.40 -11.99 -1.52
CA PRO A 4 4.89 -13.19 -0.89
C PRO A 4 5.98 -14.28 -0.80
N ASN A 5 6.06 -14.95 0.36
CA ASN A 5 7.05 -16.01 0.58
C ASN A 5 6.85 -17.22 -0.37
N ARG A 6 5.59 -17.57 -0.66
CA ARG A 6 5.25 -18.66 -1.59
C ARG A 6 4.02 -18.31 -2.40
N THR A 7 4.09 -18.51 -3.72
CA THR A 7 2.95 -18.37 -4.64
C THR A 7 2.69 -19.69 -5.35
N LYS A 8 1.42 -20.07 -5.52
CA LYS A 8 1.05 -21.28 -6.28
C LYS A 8 1.49 -21.20 -7.75
N TYR A 9 1.40 -20.01 -8.34
CA TYR A 9 1.81 -19.73 -9.72
C TYR A 9 2.73 -18.51 -9.76
N ARG A 10 3.78 -18.57 -10.59
CA ARG A 10 4.81 -17.52 -10.67
C ARG A 10 4.36 -16.28 -11.46
N ARG A 11 3.49 -16.43 -12.46
CA ARG A 11 3.10 -15.37 -13.39
C ARG A 11 1.57 -15.30 -13.51
N PRO A 12 0.91 -14.41 -12.76
CA PRO A 12 -0.52 -14.15 -12.92
C PRO A 12 -0.79 -13.23 -14.11
N HIS A 13 -2.01 -13.29 -14.64
CA HIS A 13 -2.52 -12.32 -15.62
C HIS A 13 -2.82 -10.98 -14.94
N ARG A 14 -2.65 -9.88 -15.69
CA ARG A 14 -2.99 -8.54 -15.20
C ARG A 14 -4.50 -8.32 -15.29
N LEU A 15 -5.07 -7.66 -14.28
CA LEU A 15 -6.48 -7.25 -14.26
C LEU A 15 -6.59 -5.72 -14.39
N SER A 16 -7.80 -5.18 -14.54
CA SER A 16 -8.00 -3.73 -14.40
C SER A 16 -8.25 -3.37 -12.94
N TYR A 17 -7.84 -2.16 -12.54
CA TYR A 17 -8.07 -1.57 -11.22
C TYR A 17 -9.24 -0.56 -11.24
N GLU A 18 -10.00 -0.53 -12.33
CA GLU A 18 -11.17 0.33 -12.48
C GLU A 18 -12.25 0.04 -11.42
N GLY A 19 -12.94 1.10 -11.01
CA GLY A 19 -14.07 1.04 -10.07
C GLY A 19 -13.74 1.57 -8.68
N LYS A 20 -14.72 1.44 -7.78
CA LYS A 20 -14.60 1.85 -6.37
C LYS A 20 -13.87 0.78 -5.56
N SER A 21 -13.19 1.20 -4.50
CA SER A 21 -12.55 0.28 -3.56
C SER A 21 -13.58 -0.67 -2.93
N LYS A 22 -13.25 -1.96 -2.91
CA LYS A 22 -14.12 -3.01 -2.33
C LYS A 22 -14.16 -2.94 -0.80
N ALA A 23 -13.06 -2.52 -0.17
CA ALA A 23 -12.89 -2.49 1.28
C ALA A 23 -11.79 -1.49 1.69
N GLY A 24 -11.64 -1.24 2.99
CA GLY A 24 -10.57 -0.39 3.54
C GLY A 24 -10.80 1.11 3.40
N THR A 25 -12.05 1.55 3.28
CA THR A 25 -12.43 2.97 3.10
C THR A 25 -12.53 3.77 4.39
N LYS A 26 -12.46 3.11 5.55
CA LYS A 26 -12.48 3.75 6.86
C LYS A 26 -11.19 3.45 7.59
N LEU A 27 -10.79 4.37 8.45
CA LEU A 27 -9.63 4.20 9.31
C LEU A 27 -9.93 3.12 10.36
N ALA A 28 -9.19 2.02 10.31
CA ALA A 28 -9.32 0.93 11.27
C ALA A 28 -8.36 1.08 12.47
N PHE A 29 -7.23 1.75 12.26
CA PHE A 29 -6.17 1.93 13.24
C PHE A 29 -5.57 3.32 13.12
N GLY A 30 -5.06 3.84 14.24
CA GLY A 30 -4.47 5.18 14.31
C GLY A 30 -5.51 6.29 14.30
N GLU A 31 -5.02 7.53 14.28
CA GLU A 31 -5.85 8.74 14.30
C GLU A 31 -5.99 9.38 12.91
N TYR A 32 -5.00 9.17 12.02
CA TYR A 32 -4.94 9.74 10.69
C TYR A 32 -4.62 8.68 9.64
N GLY A 33 -5.06 8.91 8.40
CA GLY A 33 -4.78 8.03 7.26
C GLY A 33 -4.72 8.77 5.93
N LEU A 34 -4.04 8.15 4.96
CA LEU A 34 -3.98 8.61 3.57
C LEU A 34 -4.90 7.75 2.71
N VAL A 35 -5.78 8.41 1.94
CA VAL A 35 -6.72 7.77 1.02
C VAL A 35 -6.30 8.09 -0.41
N ALA A 36 -6.49 7.15 -1.32
CA ALA A 36 -6.29 7.36 -2.74
C ALA A 36 -7.60 7.79 -3.40
N ASP A 37 -7.57 8.92 -4.11
CA ASP A 37 -8.71 9.41 -4.90
C ASP A 37 -8.77 8.76 -6.29
N GLU A 38 -7.63 8.27 -6.78
CA GLU A 38 -7.49 7.61 -8.08
C GLU A 38 -6.97 6.18 -7.93
N GLY A 39 -7.38 5.31 -8.87
CA GLY A 39 -6.91 3.94 -8.94
C GLY A 39 -5.54 3.83 -9.64
N ALA A 40 -4.63 3.02 -9.11
CA ALA A 40 -3.36 2.72 -9.75
C ALA A 40 -2.75 1.40 -9.28
N TYR A 41 -1.84 0.84 -10.07
CA TYR A 41 -0.93 -0.22 -9.62
C TYR A 41 0.24 0.38 -8.84
N VAL A 42 0.40 -0.03 -7.58
CA VAL A 42 1.49 0.42 -6.71
C VAL A 42 2.53 -0.67 -6.57
N SER A 43 3.78 -0.35 -6.85
CA SER A 43 4.92 -1.26 -6.71
C SER A 43 5.42 -1.34 -5.27
N SER A 44 6.08 -2.45 -4.93
CA SER A 44 6.67 -2.64 -3.59
C SER A 44 7.75 -1.61 -3.26
N ASN A 45 8.43 -1.07 -4.27
CA ASN A 45 9.44 -0.01 -4.09
C ASN A 45 8.80 1.33 -3.74
N GLN A 46 7.65 1.67 -4.35
CA GLN A 46 6.92 2.90 -4.01
C GLN A 46 6.40 2.86 -2.57
N LEU A 47 5.88 1.71 -2.13
CA LEU A 47 5.45 1.53 -0.73
C LEU A 47 6.61 1.71 0.25
N GLU A 48 7.77 1.14 -0.06
CA GLU A 48 8.95 1.26 0.80
C GLU A 48 9.48 2.70 0.82
N ALA A 49 9.50 3.38 -0.32
CA ALA A 49 9.89 4.78 -0.41
C ALA A 49 8.98 5.68 0.45
N ALA A 50 7.66 5.48 0.36
CA ALA A 50 6.69 6.22 1.17
C ALA A 50 6.89 5.96 2.67
N ARG A 51 7.05 4.69 3.07
CA ARG A 51 7.32 4.31 4.47
C ARG A 51 8.59 4.95 5.02
N ILE A 52 9.68 4.92 4.26
CA ILE A 52 10.95 5.54 4.66
C ILE A 52 10.78 7.05 4.84
N ALA A 53 10.07 7.72 3.92
CA ALA A 53 9.82 9.16 4.02
C ALA A 53 9.03 9.51 5.30
N MET A 54 7.93 8.80 5.55
CA MET A 54 7.10 9.01 6.75
C MET A 54 7.88 8.76 8.04
N THR A 55 8.57 7.63 8.14
CA THR A 55 9.34 7.27 9.35
C THR A 55 10.50 8.22 9.62
N ARG A 56 11.18 8.72 8.57
CA ARG A 56 12.26 9.72 8.73
C ARG A 56 11.73 11.05 9.21
N TYR A 57 10.60 11.52 8.67
CA TYR A 57 10.00 12.79 9.09
C TYR A 57 9.62 12.79 10.57
N MET A 58 9.13 11.66 11.08
CA MET A 58 8.78 11.49 12.50
C MET A 58 9.99 11.15 13.39
N ASN A 59 11.22 11.21 12.88
CA ASN A 59 12.44 10.78 13.57
C ASN A 59 12.35 9.35 14.15
N ARG A 60 11.64 8.47 13.45
CA ARG A 60 11.32 7.09 13.86
C ARG A 60 10.53 6.99 15.18
N GLY A 61 9.90 8.07 15.61
CA GLY A 61 8.91 8.09 16.68
C GLY A 61 7.51 7.78 16.16
N GLY A 62 6.61 7.37 17.07
CA GLY A 62 5.25 6.96 16.73
C GLY A 62 5.14 5.48 16.32
N LYS A 63 3.94 5.09 15.91
CA LYS A 63 3.61 3.75 15.40
C LYS A 63 3.04 3.86 13.99
#